data_AF-A0A924IHV0-F1
#
_entry.id   AF-A0A924IHV0-F1
#
_cell.length_a   1.000
_cell.length_b   1.000
_cell.length_c   1.000
_cell.angle_alpha   90.00
_cell.angle_beta   90.00
_cell.angle_gamma   90.00
#
_symmetry.space_group_name_H-M   'P 1'
#
loop_
_entity.id
_entity.type
_entity.pdbx_description
1 polymer ?
#
loop_
_entity_poly.entity_id
_entity_poly.type
_entity_poly.pdbx_seq_one_letter_code
_entity_poly.pdbx_strand_id
1 'polypeptide(L)'
;MNKTYFIAKMLALTWILTSCKDGNLPNLNGRYQGFMTIGNARTQIVAQVPDFKKESKVRTLTFKIYPTLASSAGNQYSLTILDKETIELKSSQIYSGSANLNLNSDKNCVKGTAAPQTIIACWEQNKFTLSINDKLNPEKSILINLNLDKNLAPLEANKILSIDELVGRAKFNNYTVTEESERVFQAQKSIGVARGNLLPKLSLKSLLGLATGDYVSAVGTVLPFLFPGNWYKWEASKELYQAEKTSFATLRGNEMNMVEGLYYIILRDQQVLERLKKHITWMKQIQDTIKQSEKVGTVTQGTADYFGLNIGILERDKINFEALIKIQYAQLAEASALSPINGIAGLIAISVPDLSGMDALDPSTFFKEAQDYSYELKSLGFLLKAAKTSQKEIYFNFFDLEGNNGIGFGTHSQILVSKSQQEEISKKIDETKSLIELQSSMVANEYNQALDSYQLAESNKNTSLKRFNWLISRLLQGDGAIDSEEFVNELTDIQNKIIGFTADEATSAQMWLMAKSKLNRLMLKGYYSDLEAALPDEPIVKSRDENSHVGGN
;
A
#
# COMPACT_ATOMS: atom_id res chain seq x y z
N MET A 1 8.91 -63.08 -30.78
CA MET A 1 9.94 -62.73 -29.77
C MET A 1 9.95 -61.22 -29.51
N ASN A 2 9.19 -60.81 -28.49
CA ASN A 2 9.24 -59.65 -27.58
C ASN A 2 9.85 -58.29 -28.01
N LYS A 3 9.16 -57.52 -28.86
CA LYS A 3 9.30 -56.04 -28.92
C LYS A 3 8.37 -55.29 -27.95
N THR A 4 7.29 -55.91 -27.49
CA THR A 4 6.32 -55.35 -26.53
C THR A 4 6.84 -55.29 -25.10
N TYR A 5 7.83 -56.09 -24.74
CA TYR A 5 8.38 -56.16 -23.37
C TYR A 5 9.36 -55.02 -23.04
N PHE A 6 9.93 -54.36 -24.05
CA PHE A 6 10.92 -53.27 -23.85
C PHE A 6 10.24 -51.91 -23.62
N ILE A 7 9.09 -51.67 -24.26
CA ILE A 7 8.30 -50.43 -24.09
C ILE A 7 7.61 -50.39 -22.72
N ALA A 8 7.15 -51.54 -22.21
CA ALA A 8 6.55 -51.64 -20.87
C ALA A 8 7.56 -51.42 -19.73
N LYS A 9 8.84 -51.83 -19.88
CA LYS A 9 9.89 -51.56 -18.88
C LYS A 9 10.41 -50.11 -18.91
N MET A 10 10.39 -49.45 -20.07
CA MET A 10 10.70 -48.01 -20.19
C MET A 10 9.60 -47.12 -19.57
N LEU A 11 8.32 -47.48 -19.74
CA LEU A 11 7.19 -46.78 -19.11
C LEU A 11 7.06 -47.04 -17.61
N ALA A 12 7.50 -48.20 -17.12
CA ALA A 12 7.56 -48.48 -15.68
C ALA A 12 8.72 -47.75 -14.97
N LEU A 13 9.83 -47.46 -15.66
CA LEU A 13 10.95 -46.70 -15.08
C LEU A 13 10.66 -45.19 -14.96
N THR A 14 9.78 -44.63 -15.80
CA THR A 14 9.37 -43.22 -15.70
C THR A 14 8.30 -42.97 -14.64
N TRP A 15 7.56 -43.99 -14.21
CA TRP A 15 6.59 -43.88 -13.11
C TRP A 15 7.19 -44.08 -11.70
N ILE A 16 8.33 -44.74 -11.58
CA ILE A 16 8.96 -45.03 -10.26
C ILE A 16 9.88 -43.89 -9.77
N LEU A 17 10.25 -42.93 -10.64
CA LEU A 17 11.12 -41.79 -10.26
C LEU A 17 10.37 -40.53 -9.79
N THR A 18 9.03 -40.52 -9.77
CA THR A 18 8.23 -39.36 -9.29
C THR A 18 7.47 -39.60 -7.99
N SER A 19 7.51 -40.81 -7.41
CA SER A 19 6.76 -41.14 -6.17
C SER A 19 7.62 -41.12 -4.89
N CYS A 20 8.83 -40.56 -4.92
CA CYS A 20 9.65 -40.42 -3.72
C CYS A 20 9.10 -39.35 -2.79
N LYS A 21 8.17 -39.71 -1.89
CA LYS A 21 8.02 -39.24 -0.50
C LYS A 21 8.16 -37.72 -0.20
N ASP A 22 7.93 -36.86 -1.19
CA ASP A 22 7.91 -35.39 -1.09
C ASP A 22 6.51 -34.85 -0.77
N GLY A 23 5.49 -35.71 -0.65
CA GLY A 23 4.07 -35.34 -0.66
C GLY A 23 3.45 -34.84 0.66
N ASN A 24 4.22 -34.67 1.74
CA ASN A 24 3.64 -34.27 3.04
C ASN A 24 3.84 -32.80 3.43
N LEU A 25 4.67 -32.05 2.72
CA LEU A 25 4.76 -30.60 2.94
C LEU A 25 3.76 -29.93 2.00
N PRO A 26 2.70 -29.29 2.53
CA PRO A 26 1.77 -28.57 1.68
C PRO A 26 2.52 -27.48 0.93
N ASN A 27 2.05 -27.20 -0.27
CA ASN A 27 2.52 -26.06 -1.02
C ASN A 27 2.11 -24.79 -0.27
N LEU A 28 3.02 -24.26 0.54
CA LEU A 28 2.79 -23.07 1.37
C LEU A 28 2.85 -21.78 0.56
N ASN A 29 3.14 -21.83 -0.74
CA ASN A 29 3.26 -20.61 -1.54
C ASN A 29 1.93 -19.85 -1.64
N GLY A 30 2.02 -18.53 -1.80
CA GLY A 30 0.85 -17.68 -2.00
C GLY A 30 0.72 -16.57 -0.98
N ARG A 31 -0.39 -15.85 -1.11
CA ARG A 31 -0.70 -14.68 -0.28
C ARG A 31 -1.64 -15.09 0.84
N TYR A 32 -1.20 -14.87 2.07
CA TYR A 32 -1.96 -15.19 3.27
C TYR A 32 -2.41 -13.93 3.98
N GLN A 33 -3.58 -14.01 4.61
CA GLN A 33 -4.13 -12.98 5.47
C GLN A 33 -4.64 -13.62 6.76
N GLY A 34 -4.60 -12.87 7.85
CA GLY A 34 -5.20 -13.35 9.09
C GLY A 34 -4.86 -12.47 10.27
N PHE A 35 -4.64 -13.09 11.43
CA PHE A 35 -4.45 -12.35 12.68
C PHE A 35 -3.23 -12.83 13.45
N MET A 36 -2.53 -11.86 14.04
CA MET A 36 -1.53 -12.06 15.06
C MET A 36 -2.12 -11.59 16.39
N THR A 37 -2.08 -12.45 17.39
CA THR A 37 -2.46 -12.14 18.76
C THR A 37 -1.20 -12.14 19.61
N ILE A 38 -0.92 -11.02 20.28
CA ILE A 38 0.17 -10.88 21.27
C ILE A 38 -0.50 -10.48 22.59
N GLY A 39 -0.52 -11.41 23.56
CA GLY A 39 -1.32 -11.24 24.76
C GLY A 39 -2.81 -11.05 24.41
N ASN A 40 -3.38 -9.90 24.76
CA ASN A 40 -4.77 -9.55 24.43
C ASN A 40 -4.91 -8.71 23.15
N ALA A 41 -3.80 -8.26 22.56
CA ALA A 41 -3.81 -7.42 21.37
C ALA A 41 -3.93 -8.29 20.12
N ARG A 42 -5.00 -8.12 19.35
CA ARG A 42 -5.22 -8.80 18.07
C ARG A 42 -5.02 -7.81 16.92
N THR A 43 -4.08 -8.12 16.03
CA THR A 43 -3.73 -7.29 14.87
C THR A 43 -3.90 -8.09 13.59
N GLN A 44 -4.48 -7.49 12.56
CA GLN A 44 -4.54 -8.12 11.24
C GLN A 44 -3.14 -8.13 10.62
N ILE A 45 -2.81 -9.23 9.95
CA ILE A 45 -1.50 -9.45 9.32
C ILE A 45 -1.70 -9.95 7.89
N VAL A 46 -0.72 -9.65 7.04
CA VAL A 46 -0.59 -10.17 5.68
C VAL A 46 0.80 -10.76 5.51
N ALA A 47 0.91 -11.88 4.80
CA ALA A 47 2.19 -12.51 4.48
C ALA A 47 2.17 -12.98 3.04
N GLN A 48 3.25 -12.72 2.31
CA GLN A 48 3.49 -13.34 1.01
C GLN A 48 4.53 -14.44 1.20
N VAL A 49 4.12 -15.67 0.97
CA VAL A 49 4.98 -16.85 1.14
C VAL A 49 5.48 -17.27 -0.25
N PRO A 50 6.80 -17.18 -0.53
CA PRO A 50 7.34 -17.58 -1.83
C PRO A 50 7.44 -19.10 -1.98
N ASP A 51 7.91 -19.54 -3.15
CA ASP A 51 8.30 -20.94 -3.37
C ASP A 51 9.57 -21.29 -2.57
N PHE A 52 9.70 -22.56 -2.16
CA PHE A 52 10.92 -23.04 -1.49
C PHE A 52 12.15 -22.90 -2.40
N LYS A 53 13.22 -22.30 -1.88
CA LYS A 53 14.55 -22.33 -2.52
C LYS A 53 15.20 -23.68 -2.22
N LYS A 54 15.53 -24.43 -3.27
CA LYS A 54 16.21 -25.72 -3.15
C LYS A 54 17.71 -25.53 -3.26
N GLU A 55 18.41 -25.63 -2.13
CA GLU A 55 19.87 -25.60 -2.07
C GLU A 55 20.36 -26.98 -1.63
N SER A 56 20.74 -27.82 -2.59
CA SER A 56 21.14 -29.21 -2.33
C SER A 56 20.00 -30.06 -1.71
N LYS A 57 20.24 -30.69 -0.55
CA LYS A 57 19.25 -31.47 0.23
C LYS A 57 18.39 -30.59 1.15
N VAL A 58 18.78 -29.32 1.36
CA VAL A 58 18.09 -28.39 2.24
C VAL A 58 17.09 -27.56 1.44
N ARG A 59 15.91 -27.34 2.01
CA ARG A 59 14.91 -26.45 1.43
C ARG A 59 14.69 -25.29 2.39
N THR A 60 14.91 -24.08 1.91
CA THR A 60 14.73 -22.87 2.71
C THR A 60 13.63 -22.02 2.12
N LEU A 61 12.76 -21.53 2.99
CA LEU A 61 11.67 -20.63 2.70
C LEU A 61 11.80 -19.43 3.62
N THR A 62 11.99 -18.25 3.06
CA THR A 62 12.06 -16.99 3.82
C THR A 62 10.90 -16.11 3.41
N PHE A 63 10.14 -15.62 4.37
CA PHE A 63 9.00 -14.73 4.14
C PHE A 63 8.90 -13.70 5.26
N LYS A 64 8.10 -12.66 5.02
CA LYS A 64 7.82 -11.62 6.02
C LYS A 64 6.33 -11.61 6.33
N ILE A 65 6.01 -11.42 7.61
CA ILE A 65 4.64 -11.20 8.09
C ILE A 65 4.52 -9.73 8.47
N TYR A 66 3.61 -9.02 7.80
CA TYR A 66 3.36 -7.61 8.00
C TYR A 66 2.07 -7.43 8.79
N PRO A 67 2.14 -6.90 10.03
CA PRO A 67 1.02 -6.16 10.60
C PRO A 67 0.47 -5.16 9.58
N THR A 68 -0.86 -5.05 9.48
CA THR A 68 -1.53 -4.08 8.59
C THR A 68 -1.47 -2.68 9.20
N LEU A 69 -0.25 -2.24 9.51
CA LEU A 69 0.13 -0.93 10.02
C LEU A 69 1.05 -0.28 8.98
N ALA A 70 0.89 1.02 8.73
CA ALA A 70 1.69 1.72 7.72
C ALA A 70 3.18 1.76 8.08
N SER A 71 3.48 1.89 9.37
CA SER A 71 4.82 1.87 9.98
C SER A 71 5.51 0.51 9.98
N SER A 72 4.80 -0.57 9.63
CA SER A 72 5.31 -1.93 9.71
C SER A 72 6.33 -2.25 8.61
N ALA A 73 7.55 -2.63 9.02
CA ALA A 73 8.59 -3.18 8.15
C ALA A 73 8.49 -4.72 7.95
N GLY A 74 7.53 -5.36 8.62
CA GLY A 74 7.35 -6.80 8.63
C GLY A 74 8.36 -7.56 9.49
N ASN A 75 7.91 -8.66 10.09
CA ASN A 75 8.76 -9.60 10.81
C ASN A 75 9.21 -10.72 9.87
N GLN A 76 10.51 -10.92 9.72
CA GLN A 76 11.06 -11.97 8.88
C GLN A 76 11.02 -13.33 9.59
N TYR A 77 10.60 -14.35 8.85
CA TYR A 77 10.59 -15.75 9.24
C TYR A 77 11.34 -16.57 8.19
N SER A 78 12.18 -17.50 8.63
CA SER A 78 12.86 -18.44 7.75
C SER A 78 12.63 -19.86 8.22
N LEU A 79 12.01 -20.67 7.38
CA LEU A 79 11.80 -22.10 7.57
C LEU A 79 12.85 -22.86 6.75
N THR A 80 13.70 -23.63 7.41
CA THR A 80 14.73 -24.45 6.78
C THR A 80 14.49 -25.91 7.11
N ILE A 81 14.17 -26.70 6.10
CA ILE A 81 13.98 -28.14 6.25
C ILE A 81 15.36 -28.79 6.17
N LEU A 82 15.87 -29.26 7.32
CA LEU A 82 17.20 -29.84 7.45
C LEU A 82 17.18 -31.32 7.04
N ASP A 83 16.15 -32.06 7.46
CA ASP A 83 15.93 -33.46 7.13
C ASP A 83 14.42 -33.79 7.11
N LYS A 84 14.07 -35.09 7.14
CA LYS A 84 12.66 -35.55 7.07
C LYS A 84 11.85 -35.28 8.34
N GLU A 85 12.50 -34.97 9.46
CA GLU A 85 11.92 -34.89 10.78
C GLU A 85 12.16 -33.52 11.45
N THR A 86 13.17 -32.78 10.99
CA THR A 86 13.66 -31.54 11.61
C THR A 86 13.48 -30.33 10.70
N ILE A 87 12.78 -29.31 11.22
CA ILE A 87 12.62 -28.00 10.59
C ILE A 87 13.22 -26.94 11.52
N GLU A 88 14.16 -26.15 11.02
CA GLU A 88 14.68 -24.98 11.72
C GLU A 88 13.83 -23.74 11.37
N LEU A 89 13.25 -23.10 12.38
CA LEU A 89 12.55 -21.83 12.26
C LEU A 89 13.41 -20.70 12.82
N LYS A 90 13.73 -19.68 12.00
CA LYS A 90 14.42 -18.46 12.41
C LYS A 90 13.48 -17.27 12.40
N SER A 91 13.50 -16.46 13.45
CA SER A 91 12.77 -15.19 13.54
C SER A 91 13.31 -14.34 14.68
N SER A 92 13.24 -13.02 14.54
CA SER A 92 13.54 -12.08 15.63
C SER A 92 12.58 -12.20 16.82
N GLN A 93 11.41 -12.82 16.63
CA GLN A 93 10.42 -13.07 17.69
C GLN A 93 10.78 -14.30 18.56
N ILE A 94 11.77 -15.09 18.13
CA ILE A 94 12.29 -16.25 18.87
C ILE A 94 13.47 -15.77 19.74
N TYR A 95 13.45 -16.09 21.03
CA TYR A 95 14.44 -15.58 22.00
C TYR A 95 15.90 -15.91 21.61
N SER A 96 16.16 -17.12 21.13
CA SER A 96 17.47 -17.56 20.64
C SER A 96 17.76 -17.19 19.17
N GLY A 97 16.84 -16.49 18.50
CA GLY A 97 16.88 -16.20 17.06
C GLY A 97 16.52 -17.38 16.15
N SER A 98 16.65 -18.62 16.64
CA SER A 98 16.31 -19.85 15.92
C SER A 98 15.82 -20.96 16.84
N ALA A 99 14.94 -21.82 16.34
CA ALA A 99 14.46 -23.02 17.03
C ALA A 99 14.41 -24.22 16.09
N ASN A 100 14.90 -25.37 16.55
CA ASN A 100 14.71 -26.65 15.87
C ASN A 100 13.36 -27.25 16.29
N LEU A 101 12.52 -27.51 15.31
CA LEU A 101 11.18 -28.06 15.48
C LEU A 101 11.17 -29.48 14.91
N ASN A 102 10.72 -30.43 15.72
CA ASN A 102 10.61 -31.83 15.31
C ASN A 102 9.16 -32.11 14.87
N LEU A 103 9.01 -32.88 13.80
CA LEU A 103 7.72 -33.38 13.32
C LEU A 103 7.06 -34.23 14.42
N ASN A 104 5.87 -33.80 14.85
CA ASN A 104 5.08 -34.57 15.80
C ASN A 104 4.39 -35.74 15.08
N SER A 105 3.86 -36.71 15.82
CA SER A 105 3.04 -37.80 15.27
C SER A 105 1.81 -37.30 14.48
N ASP A 106 1.36 -36.08 14.77
CA ASP A 106 0.38 -35.34 13.97
C ASP A 106 1.05 -34.82 12.70
N LYS A 107 0.74 -35.44 11.55
CA LYS A 107 1.45 -35.30 10.26
C LYS A 107 1.59 -33.86 9.71
N ASN A 108 0.96 -32.87 10.32
CA ASN A 108 0.83 -31.49 9.85
C ASN A 108 1.37 -30.43 10.83
N CYS A 109 1.95 -30.85 11.96
CA CYS A 109 2.47 -29.94 12.98
C CYS A 109 3.90 -30.31 13.37
N VAL A 110 4.72 -29.28 13.59
CA VAL A 110 6.04 -29.38 14.21
C VAL A 110 6.05 -28.67 15.54
N LYS A 111 6.77 -29.26 16.50
CA LYS A 111 6.92 -28.71 17.84
C LYS A 111 8.39 -28.68 18.23
N GLY A 112 8.81 -27.58 18.84
CA GLY A 112 10.16 -27.43 19.37
C GLY A 112 10.20 -26.50 20.57
N THR A 113 11.38 -26.39 21.17
CA THR A 113 11.62 -25.53 22.33
C THR A 113 12.87 -24.69 22.10
N ALA A 114 12.74 -23.39 22.29
CA ALA A 114 13.83 -22.43 22.34
C ALA A 114 13.72 -21.74 23.70
N ALA A 115 14.29 -22.34 24.74
CA ALA A 115 14.06 -21.93 26.14
C ALA A 115 14.22 -20.40 26.30
N PRO A 116 13.22 -19.70 26.87
CA PRO A 116 12.06 -20.21 27.61
C PRO A 116 10.79 -20.53 26.76
N GLN A 117 10.84 -20.37 25.44
CA GLN A 117 9.69 -20.47 24.55
C GLN A 117 9.41 -21.91 24.08
N THR A 118 8.13 -22.24 23.94
CA THR A 118 7.65 -23.45 23.23
C THR A 118 7.00 -23.02 21.93
N ILE A 119 7.43 -23.62 20.82
CA ILE A 119 7.00 -23.22 19.48
C ILE A 119 6.26 -24.38 18.82
N ILE A 120 5.08 -24.08 18.29
CA ILE A 120 4.25 -25.03 17.54
C ILE A 120 3.88 -24.36 16.21
N ALA A 121 4.26 -24.97 15.10
CA ALA A 121 3.85 -24.53 13.77
C ALA A 121 3.03 -25.64 13.11
N CYS A 122 1.85 -25.31 12.61
CA CYS A 122 0.98 -26.25 11.91
C CYS A 122 0.58 -25.70 10.55
N TRP A 123 0.35 -26.61 9.61
CA TRP A 123 -0.07 -26.30 8.24
C TRP A 123 -1.19 -27.21 7.76
N GLU A 124 -2.19 -26.60 7.17
CA GLU A 124 -3.28 -27.25 6.45
C GLU A 124 -3.34 -26.67 5.03
N GLN A 125 -4.12 -27.25 4.11
CA GLN A 125 -4.12 -26.88 2.69
C GLN A 125 -4.20 -25.37 2.42
N ASN A 126 -4.91 -24.62 3.26
CA ASN A 126 -5.11 -23.18 3.11
C ASN A 126 -4.86 -22.40 4.41
N LYS A 127 -4.18 -22.99 5.40
CA LYS A 127 -4.03 -22.39 6.73
C LYS A 127 -2.66 -22.67 7.31
N PHE A 128 -2.03 -21.64 7.84
CA PHE A 128 -0.78 -21.72 8.58
C PHE A 128 -1.00 -21.14 9.97
N THR A 129 -0.65 -21.89 11.00
CA THR A 129 -0.69 -21.41 12.38
C THR A 129 0.68 -21.52 13.04
N LEU A 130 1.08 -20.47 13.76
CA LEU A 130 2.31 -20.44 14.53
C LEU A 130 2.00 -19.93 15.94
N SER A 131 2.28 -20.76 16.94
CA SER A 131 2.15 -20.43 18.35
C SER A 131 3.54 -20.43 19.00
N ILE A 132 3.92 -19.29 19.57
CA ILE A 132 5.15 -19.09 20.34
C ILE A 132 4.72 -18.77 21.77
N ASN A 133 4.80 -19.76 22.65
CA ASN A 133 4.38 -19.63 24.05
C ASN A 133 5.61 -19.39 24.94
N ASP A 134 5.74 -18.19 25.48
CA ASP A 134 6.77 -17.85 26.46
C ASP A 134 6.34 -18.32 27.86
N LYS A 135 7.11 -19.26 28.44
CA LYS A 135 6.82 -19.83 29.76
C LYS A 135 7.05 -18.83 30.90
N LEU A 136 7.92 -17.84 30.71
CA LEU A 136 8.24 -16.84 31.73
C LEU A 136 7.26 -15.66 31.67
N ASN A 137 6.81 -15.28 30.47
CA ASN A 137 5.87 -14.17 30.26
C ASN A 137 4.70 -14.61 29.37
N PRO A 138 3.65 -15.25 29.92
CA PRO A 138 2.51 -15.70 29.14
C PRO A 138 1.83 -14.59 28.32
N GLU A 139 1.83 -13.35 28.81
CA GLU A 139 1.29 -12.17 28.08
C GLU A 139 2.04 -11.84 26.79
N LYS A 140 3.28 -12.34 26.63
CA LYS A 140 4.08 -12.20 25.40
C LYS A 140 3.90 -13.38 24.45
N SER A 141 2.97 -14.31 24.73
CA SER A 141 2.68 -15.40 23.80
C SER A 141 2.17 -14.84 22.48
N ILE A 142 2.71 -15.34 21.37
CA ILE A 142 2.35 -14.93 20.02
C ILE A 142 1.56 -16.06 19.37
N LEU A 143 0.36 -15.77 18.89
CA LEU A 143 -0.43 -16.67 18.07
C LEU A 143 -0.68 -16.03 16.70
N ILE A 144 -0.16 -16.66 15.66
CA ILE A 144 -0.34 -16.26 14.26
C ILE A 144 -1.27 -17.26 13.61
N ASN A 145 -2.36 -16.76 13.05
CA ASN A 145 -3.29 -17.53 12.22
C ASN A 145 -3.33 -16.87 10.85
N LEU A 146 -2.84 -17.57 9.83
CA LEU A 146 -2.79 -17.13 8.45
C LEU A 146 -3.66 -18.07 7.61
N ASN A 147 -4.54 -17.51 6.79
CA ASN A 147 -5.36 -18.23 5.83
C ASN A 147 -5.02 -17.77 4.42
N LEU A 148 -5.03 -18.71 3.47
CA LEU A 148 -4.91 -18.44 2.03
C LEU A 148 -6.24 -17.91 1.45
N ASP A 149 -7.31 -17.84 2.26
CA ASP A 149 -8.63 -17.38 1.82
C ASP A 149 -8.53 -15.98 1.20
N LYS A 150 -9.16 -15.84 0.03
CA LYS A 150 -9.20 -14.60 -0.74
C LYS A 150 -10.11 -13.55 -0.09
N ASN A 151 -11.00 -13.97 0.80
CA ASN A 151 -11.89 -13.06 1.50
C ASN A 151 -11.19 -12.49 2.73
N LEU A 152 -11.06 -11.17 2.74
CA LEU A 152 -10.62 -10.41 3.93
C LEU A 152 -11.52 -10.80 5.11
N ALA A 153 -10.92 -11.36 6.16
CA ALA A 153 -11.66 -11.57 7.39
C ALA A 153 -12.16 -10.20 7.87
N PRO A 154 -13.48 -10.04 8.14
CA PRO A 154 -14.01 -8.77 8.59
C PRO A 154 -13.34 -8.40 9.90
N LEU A 155 -12.86 -7.16 9.99
CA LEU A 155 -12.45 -6.60 11.28
C LEU A 155 -13.70 -6.47 12.16
N GLU A 156 -13.50 -6.40 13.47
CA GLU A 156 -14.58 -6.06 14.39
C GLU A 156 -15.17 -4.71 13.97
N ALA A 157 -16.48 -4.71 13.69
CA ALA A 157 -17.20 -3.51 13.32
C ALA A 157 -17.14 -2.49 14.48
N ASN A 158 -17.24 -1.21 14.13
CA ASN A 158 -17.31 -0.11 15.10
C ASN A 158 -16.05 0.08 15.98
N LYS A 159 -14.86 -0.07 15.40
CA LYS A 159 -13.59 0.27 16.09
C LYS A 159 -13.22 1.75 15.87
N ILE A 160 -12.60 2.37 16.88
CA ILE A 160 -11.89 3.65 16.74
C ILE A 160 -10.50 3.35 16.16
N LEU A 161 -10.17 3.97 15.02
CA LEU A 161 -8.96 3.62 14.26
C LEU A 161 -7.95 4.77 14.21
N SER A 162 -6.68 4.40 14.25
CA SER A 162 -5.56 5.30 14.02
C SER A 162 -5.26 5.49 12.52
N ILE A 163 -4.56 6.58 12.20
CA ILE A 163 -4.00 6.79 10.86
C ILE A 163 -3.09 5.64 10.41
N ASP A 164 -2.26 5.11 11.32
CA ASP A 164 -1.30 4.03 11.01
C ASP A 164 -2.03 2.73 10.64
N GLU A 165 -3.13 2.41 11.33
CA GLU A 165 -3.99 1.28 10.97
C GLU A 165 -4.69 1.50 9.63
N LEU A 166 -5.30 2.66 9.38
CA LEU A 166 -6.03 2.93 8.14
C LEU A 166 -5.12 2.94 6.91
N VAL A 167 -4.00 3.65 6.99
CA VAL A 167 -2.99 3.68 5.92
C VAL A 167 -2.33 2.31 5.76
N GLY A 168 -2.12 1.56 6.84
CA GLY A 168 -1.65 0.17 6.79
C GLY A 168 -2.63 -0.77 6.08
N ARG A 169 -3.93 -0.57 6.28
CA ARG A 169 -4.96 -1.30 5.53
C ARG A 169 -4.99 -0.86 4.07
N ALA A 170 -4.82 0.41 3.75
CA ALA A 170 -4.69 0.87 2.37
C ALA A 170 -3.48 0.20 1.69
N LYS A 171 -2.35 0.14 2.40
CA LYS A 171 -1.08 -0.46 1.94
C LYS A 171 -1.22 -1.93 1.55
N PHE A 172 -2.01 -2.71 2.29
CA PHE A 172 -2.08 -4.15 2.10
C PHE A 172 -3.43 -4.67 1.61
N ASN A 173 -4.54 -4.14 2.11
CA ASN A 173 -5.87 -4.75 1.97
C ASN A 173 -6.81 -4.03 0.99
N ASN A 174 -6.47 -2.82 0.55
CA ASN A 174 -7.25 -2.10 -0.45
C ASN A 174 -7.50 -3.00 -1.69
N TYR A 175 -8.70 -2.87 -2.28
CA TYR A 175 -9.12 -3.74 -3.38
C TYR A 175 -8.24 -3.58 -4.61
N THR A 176 -7.94 -2.35 -5.01
CA THR A 176 -7.05 -2.01 -6.13
C THR A 176 -5.64 -2.55 -5.88
N VAL A 177 -5.12 -2.40 -4.65
CA VAL A 177 -3.82 -2.98 -4.26
C VAL A 177 -3.84 -4.51 -4.33
N THR A 178 -4.95 -5.14 -3.96
CA THR A 178 -5.04 -6.61 -4.02
C THR A 178 -5.08 -7.10 -5.46
N GLU A 179 -5.88 -6.46 -6.32
CA GLU A 179 -5.91 -6.76 -7.76
C GLU A 179 -4.53 -6.61 -8.41
N GLU A 180 -3.85 -5.50 -8.15
CA GLU A 180 -2.57 -5.20 -8.78
C GLU A 180 -1.44 -6.09 -8.25
N SER A 181 -1.53 -6.53 -6.99
CA SER A 181 -0.61 -7.56 -6.49
C SER A 181 -0.73 -8.89 -7.25
N GLU A 182 -1.94 -9.25 -7.71
CA GLU A 182 -2.15 -10.44 -8.54
C GLU A 182 -1.58 -10.24 -9.94
N ARG A 183 -1.63 -9.03 -10.50
CA ARG A 183 -0.98 -8.71 -11.78
C ARG A 183 0.53 -8.85 -11.68
N VAL A 184 1.15 -8.36 -10.60
CA VAL A 184 2.59 -8.58 -10.33
C VAL A 184 2.91 -10.07 -10.20
N PHE A 185 2.07 -10.85 -9.52
CA PHE A 185 2.24 -12.30 -9.43
C PHE A 185 2.14 -12.99 -10.79
N GLN A 186 1.18 -12.60 -11.64
CA GLN A 186 1.05 -13.11 -13.00
C GLN A 186 2.28 -12.77 -13.85
N ALA A 187 2.77 -11.53 -13.76
CA ALA A 187 4.00 -11.10 -14.41
C ALA A 187 5.21 -11.94 -13.94
N GLN A 188 5.30 -12.25 -12.63
CA GLN A 188 6.34 -13.13 -12.10
C GLN A 188 6.25 -14.54 -12.69
N LYS A 189 5.04 -15.12 -12.77
CA LYS A 189 4.84 -16.46 -13.37
C LYS A 189 5.11 -16.46 -14.87
N SER A 190 4.89 -15.34 -15.56
CA SER A 190 5.23 -15.18 -16.97
C SER A 190 6.75 -15.37 -17.24
N ILE A 191 7.62 -14.98 -16.30
CA ILE A 191 9.07 -15.27 -16.37
C ILE A 191 9.31 -16.78 -16.39
N GLY A 192 8.61 -17.52 -15.52
CA GLY A 192 8.70 -18.98 -15.45
C GLY A 192 8.24 -19.65 -16.74
N VAL A 193 7.18 -19.13 -17.36
CA VAL A 193 6.69 -19.58 -18.67
C VAL A 193 7.71 -19.26 -19.77
N ALA A 194 8.25 -18.05 -19.80
CA ALA A 194 9.28 -17.65 -20.76
C ALA A 194 10.55 -18.50 -20.62
N ARG A 195 10.96 -18.82 -19.38
CA ARG A 195 12.06 -19.74 -19.11
C ARG A 195 11.72 -21.16 -19.56
N GLY A 196 10.49 -21.63 -19.34
CA GLY A 196 10.03 -22.94 -19.80
C GLY A 196 10.06 -23.06 -21.33
N ASN A 197 9.88 -21.95 -22.05
CA ASN A 197 10.04 -21.91 -23.50
C ASN A 197 11.49 -22.04 -23.98
N LEU A 198 12.49 -21.86 -23.10
CA LEU A 198 13.89 -22.18 -23.41
C LEU A 198 14.18 -23.69 -23.35
N LEU A 199 13.33 -24.46 -22.69
CA LEU A 199 13.53 -25.90 -22.54
C LEU A 199 12.92 -26.67 -23.73
N PRO A 200 13.54 -27.78 -24.16
CA PRO A 200 12.99 -28.68 -25.15
C PRO A 200 11.54 -29.06 -24.84
N LYS A 201 10.62 -28.85 -25.78
CA LYS A 201 9.23 -29.29 -25.63
C LYS A 201 9.09 -30.63 -26.35
N LEU A 202 9.20 -31.73 -25.61
CA LEU A 202 8.93 -33.05 -26.18
C LEU A 202 7.42 -33.21 -26.41
N SER A 203 6.92 -32.74 -27.54
CA SER A 203 5.56 -33.04 -27.98
C SER A 203 5.52 -34.43 -28.62
N LEU A 204 4.40 -35.15 -28.49
CA LEU A 204 4.23 -36.46 -29.12
C LEU A 204 4.39 -36.37 -30.65
N LYS A 205 4.06 -35.22 -31.26
CA LYS A 205 4.28 -34.92 -32.68
C LYS A 205 5.76 -34.78 -33.01
N SER A 206 6.56 -34.16 -32.14
CA SER A 206 8.01 -34.05 -32.32
C SER A 206 8.70 -35.40 -32.21
N LEU A 207 8.21 -36.28 -31.32
CA LEU A 207 8.68 -37.66 -31.20
C LEU A 207 8.33 -38.50 -32.44
N LEU A 208 7.14 -38.28 -33.01
CA LEU A 208 6.70 -38.93 -34.25
C LEU A 208 7.44 -38.36 -35.48
N GLY A 209 7.69 -37.04 -35.54
CA GLY A 209 8.44 -36.38 -36.61
C GLY A 209 9.89 -36.86 -36.71
N LEU A 210 10.55 -37.07 -35.55
CA LEU A 210 11.85 -37.73 -35.46
C LEU A 210 11.82 -39.18 -35.97
N ALA A 211 10.68 -39.88 -35.82
CA ALA A 211 10.50 -41.25 -36.30
C ALA A 211 10.15 -41.32 -37.80
N THR A 212 9.53 -40.27 -38.36
CA THR A 212 9.13 -40.20 -39.79
C THR A 212 10.13 -39.50 -40.69
N GLY A 213 11.23 -38.97 -40.14
CA GLY A 213 12.32 -38.35 -40.91
C GLY A 213 12.13 -36.87 -41.25
N ASP A 214 11.20 -36.17 -40.60
CA ASP A 214 11.04 -34.71 -40.73
C ASP A 214 11.89 -34.01 -39.65
N TYR A 215 13.18 -33.87 -39.94
CA TYR A 215 14.16 -33.34 -38.99
C TYR A 215 14.06 -31.83 -38.79
N VAL A 216 13.51 -31.09 -39.76
CA VAL A 216 13.49 -29.62 -39.73
C VAL A 216 12.45 -29.11 -38.73
N SER A 217 11.24 -29.69 -38.72
CA SER A 217 10.19 -29.38 -37.73
C SER A 217 10.47 -29.99 -36.35
N ALA A 218 11.39 -30.94 -36.25
CA ALA A 218 11.82 -31.49 -34.97
C ALA A 218 12.88 -30.62 -34.27
N VAL A 219 13.76 -29.92 -35.01
CA VAL A 219 14.88 -29.17 -34.41
C VAL A 219 14.43 -27.93 -33.64
N GLY A 220 13.47 -27.14 -34.16
CA GLY A 220 12.97 -25.95 -33.45
C GLY A 220 12.27 -26.30 -32.14
N THR A 221 11.49 -27.38 -32.16
CA THR A 221 10.79 -27.88 -30.98
C THR A 221 11.69 -28.60 -29.96
N VAL A 222 12.77 -29.25 -30.42
CA VAL A 222 13.70 -30.02 -29.56
C VAL A 222 14.81 -29.15 -28.96
N LEU A 223 15.24 -28.06 -29.61
CA LEU A 223 16.35 -27.23 -29.10
C LEU A 223 16.02 -25.72 -29.10
N PRO A 224 14.93 -25.27 -28.43
CA PRO A 224 14.51 -23.86 -28.46
C PRO A 224 15.52 -22.90 -27.83
N PHE A 225 16.44 -23.40 -26.99
CA PHE A 225 17.54 -22.62 -26.43
C PHE A 225 18.62 -22.22 -27.45
N LEU A 226 18.65 -22.83 -28.64
CA LEU A 226 19.60 -22.45 -29.70
C LEU A 226 19.21 -21.13 -30.39
N PHE A 227 17.96 -20.69 -30.24
CA PHE A 227 17.46 -19.46 -30.85
C PHE A 227 17.63 -18.28 -29.89
N PRO A 228 18.48 -17.29 -30.20
CA PRO A 228 18.72 -16.16 -29.31
C PRO A 228 17.46 -15.36 -28.98
N GLY A 229 16.47 -15.35 -29.87
CA GLY A 229 15.17 -14.68 -29.66
C GLY A 229 14.48 -15.13 -28.36
N ASN A 230 14.49 -16.43 -28.06
CA ASN A 230 13.85 -16.95 -26.83
C ASN A 230 14.56 -16.47 -25.56
N TRP A 231 15.88 -16.26 -25.59
CA TRP A 231 16.64 -15.70 -24.47
C TRP A 231 16.29 -14.24 -24.23
N TYR A 232 16.21 -13.44 -25.29
CA TYR A 232 15.78 -12.04 -25.21
C TYR A 232 14.33 -11.93 -24.75
N LYS A 233 13.45 -12.84 -25.15
CA LYS A 233 12.08 -12.89 -24.65
C LYS A 233 12.01 -13.15 -23.14
N TRP A 234 12.83 -14.07 -22.65
CA TRP A 234 12.96 -14.32 -21.21
C TRP A 234 13.53 -13.11 -20.46
N GLU A 235 14.57 -12.48 -21.00
CA GLU A 235 15.14 -11.26 -20.42
C GLU A 235 14.13 -10.10 -20.39
N ALA A 236 13.41 -9.87 -21.50
CA ALA A 236 12.35 -8.87 -21.57
C ALA A 236 11.22 -9.14 -20.55
N SER A 237 10.87 -10.41 -20.31
CA SER A 237 9.86 -10.76 -19.30
C SER A 237 10.29 -10.41 -17.86
N LYS A 238 11.59 -10.41 -17.57
CA LYS A 238 12.11 -9.96 -16.27
C LYS A 238 11.98 -8.45 -16.12
N GLU A 239 12.37 -7.70 -17.14
CA GLU A 239 12.24 -6.24 -17.16
C GLU A 239 10.76 -5.82 -17.06
N LEU A 240 9.84 -6.50 -17.74
CA LEU A 240 8.39 -6.29 -17.59
C LEU A 240 7.91 -6.55 -16.16
N TYR A 241 8.35 -7.64 -15.53
CA TYR A 241 8.02 -7.90 -14.13
C TYR A 241 8.54 -6.80 -13.19
N GLN A 242 9.75 -6.27 -13.41
CA GLN A 242 10.28 -5.16 -12.63
C GLN A 242 9.48 -3.86 -12.87
N ALA A 243 9.02 -3.62 -14.10
CA ALA A 243 8.12 -2.53 -14.41
C ALA A 243 6.78 -2.65 -13.67
N GLU A 244 6.16 -3.83 -13.66
CA GLU A 244 4.92 -4.10 -12.93
C GLU A 244 5.10 -3.95 -11.41
N LYS A 245 6.22 -4.46 -10.88
CA LYS A 245 6.57 -4.34 -9.46
C LYS A 245 6.65 -2.87 -9.00
N THR A 246 7.31 -2.03 -9.80
CA THR A 246 7.46 -0.61 -9.49
C THR A 246 6.17 0.19 -9.73
N SER A 247 5.41 -0.14 -10.78
CA SER A 247 4.06 0.41 -11.02
C SER A 247 3.13 0.12 -9.84
N PHE A 248 3.18 -1.10 -9.30
CA PHE A 248 2.45 -1.48 -8.11
C PHE A 248 2.86 -0.68 -6.87
N ALA A 249 4.16 -0.43 -6.68
CA ALA A 249 4.65 0.41 -5.59
C ALA A 249 4.09 1.85 -5.68
N THR A 250 4.06 2.43 -6.88
CA THR A 250 3.39 3.72 -7.14
C THR A 250 1.94 3.70 -6.70
N LEU A 251 1.17 2.73 -7.21
CA LEU A 251 -0.26 2.63 -6.93
C LEU A 251 -0.51 2.54 -5.43
N ARG A 252 0.19 1.64 -4.74
CA ARG A 252 0.09 1.48 -3.30
C ARG A 252 0.37 2.78 -2.56
N GLY A 253 1.41 3.52 -2.96
CA GLY A 253 1.70 4.82 -2.38
C GLY A 253 0.57 5.83 -2.59
N ASN A 254 -0.10 5.80 -3.74
CA ASN A 254 -1.23 6.68 -4.05
C ASN A 254 -2.46 6.34 -3.20
N GLU A 255 -2.81 5.05 -3.06
CA GLU A 255 -3.91 4.58 -2.20
C GLU A 255 -3.66 4.95 -0.73
N MET A 256 -2.41 4.79 -0.25
CA MET A 256 -2.00 5.23 1.08
C MET A 256 -2.15 6.74 1.28
N ASN A 257 -1.72 7.55 0.31
CA ASN A 257 -1.84 9.01 0.37
C ASN A 257 -3.29 9.49 0.30
N MET A 258 -4.14 8.82 -0.48
CA MET A 258 -5.58 9.10 -0.52
C MET A 258 -6.23 8.86 0.85
N VAL A 259 -5.96 7.72 1.49
CA VAL A 259 -6.50 7.39 2.82
C VAL A 259 -6.01 8.37 3.89
N GLU A 260 -4.72 8.72 3.87
CA GLU A 260 -4.15 9.72 4.78
C GLU A 260 -4.78 11.12 4.56
N GLY A 261 -5.02 11.52 3.30
CA GLY A 261 -5.71 12.76 2.97
C GLY A 261 -7.16 12.79 3.48
N LEU A 262 -7.93 11.72 3.25
CA LEU A 262 -9.31 11.60 3.76
C LEU A 262 -9.35 11.66 5.29
N TYR A 263 -8.38 11.03 5.96
CA TYR A 263 -8.25 11.07 7.41
C TYR A 263 -8.13 12.51 7.93
N TYR A 264 -7.23 13.32 7.35
CA TYR A 264 -7.05 14.71 7.76
C TYR A 264 -8.27 15.58 7.45
N ILE A 265 -8.95 15.35 6.32
CA ILE A 265 -10.20 16.05 5.96
C ILE A 265 -11.28 15.78 7.02
N ILE A 266 -11.47 14.51 7.42
CA ILE A 266 -12.48 14.16 8.43
C ILE A 266 -12.13 14.80 9.77
N LEU A 267 -10.86 14.73 10.20
CA LEU A 267 -10.43 15.38 11.45
C LEU A 267 -10.66 16.89 11.42
N ARG A 268 -10.38 17.56 10.30
CA ARG A 268 -10.71 18.97 10.10
C ARG A 268 -12.20 19.22 10.32
N ASP A 269 -13.05 18.47 9.63
CA ASP A 269 -14.50 18.71 9.64
C ASP A 269 -15.09 18.40 11.02
N GLN A 270 -14.57 17.40 11.74
CA GLN A 270 -14.91 17.16 13.13
C GLN A 270 -14.51 18.34 14.04
N GLN A 271 -13.30 18.88 13.89
CA GLN A 271 -12.86 20.03 14.68
C GLN A 271 -13.70 21.28 14.41
N VAL A 272 -14.04 21.55 13.14
CA VAL A 272 -14.93 22.65 12.75
C VAL A 272 -16.33 22.45 13.33
N LEU A 273 -16.88 21.24 13.24
CA LEU A 273 -18.18 20.89 13.82
C LEU A 273 -18.22 21.11 15.34
N GLU A 274 -17.18 20.69 16.06
CA GLU A 274 -17.11 20.90 17.52
C GLU A 274 -16.99 22.39 17.89
N ARG A 275 -16.23 23.18 17.11
CA ARG A 275 -16.16 24.65 17.25
C ARG A 275 -17.53 25.28 17.00
N LEU A 276 -18.23 24.84 15.95
CA LEU A 276 -19.59 25.29 15.61
C LEU A 276 -20.61 24.96 16.71
N LYS A 277 -20.61 23.74 17.26
CA LYS A 277 -21.48 23.36 18.38
C LYS A 277 -21.28 24.24 19.60
N LYS A 278 -20.03 24.48 20.00
CA LYS A 278 -19.70 25.38 21.11
C LYS A 278 -20.22 26.79 20.86
N HIS A 279 -20.07 27.27 19.63
CA HIS A 279 -20.56 28.60 19.25
C HIS A 279 -22.09 28.70 19.31
N ILE A 280 -22.82 27.69 18.80
CA ILE A 280 -24.28 27.62 18.90
C ILE A 280 -24.73 27.65 20.37
N THR A 281 -24.12 26.85 21.24
CA THR A 281 -24.43 26.83 22.68
C THR A 281 -24.25 28.20 23.31
N TRP A 282 -23.17 28.89 22.96
CA TRP A 282 -22.88 30.20 23.50
C TRP A 282 -23.80 31.29 22.94
N MET A 283 -24.17 31.26 21.65
CA MET A 283 -25.18 32.19 21.11
C MET A 283 -26.54 32.02 21.78
N LYS A 284 -26.92 30.78 22.13
CA LYS A 284 -28.14 30.53 22.92
C LYS A 284 -28.08 31.20 24.29
N GLN A 285 -26.92 31.18 24.96
CA GLN A 285 -26.74 31.87 26.25
C GLN A 285 -26.88 33.40 26.11
N ILE A 286 -26.33 33.99 25.05
CA ILE A 286 -26.50 35.42 24.76
C ILE A 286 -27.98 35.73 24.50
N GLN A 287 -28.63 34.94 23.64
CA GLN A 287 -30.04 35.10 23.34
C GLN A 287 -30.90 35.05 24.62
N ASP A 288 -30.65 34.09 25.50
CA ASP A 288 -31.40 33.95 26.76
C ASP A 288 -31.18 35.14 27.69
N THR A 289 -29.97 35.70 27.72
CA THR A 289 -29.64 36.91 28.50
C THR A 289 -30.37 38.14 27.94
N ILE A 290 -30.42 38.28 26.62
CA ILE A 290 -31.16 39.36 25.96
C ILE A 290 -32.66 39.22 26.21
N LYS A 291 -33.23 38.02 26.10
CA LYS A 291 -34.65 37.77 26.45
C LYS A 291 -35.00 38.15 27.88
N GLN A 292 -34.08 37.97 28.83
CA GLN A 292 -34.28 38.43 30.21
C GLN A 292 -34.25 39.96 30.29
N SER A 293 -33.34 40.59 29.56
CA SER A 293 -33.21 42.05 29.49
C SER A 293 -34.44 42.72 28.84
N GLU A 294 -34.99 42.12 27.79
CA GLU A 294 -36.26 42.53 27.16
C GLU A 294 -37.43 42.49 28.14
N LYS A 295 -37.50 41.44 28.99
CA LYS A 295 -38.57 41.32 30.01
C LYS A 295 -38.48 42.40 31.09
N VAL A 296 -37.29 42.89 31.39
CA VAL A 296 -37.05 43.97 32.37
C VAL A 296 -37.17 45.35 31.70
N GLY A 297 -37.28 45.40 30.36
CA GLY A 297 -37.38 46.64 29.59
C GLY A 297 -36.05 47.40 29.47
N THR A 298 -34.92 46.74 29.71
CA THR A 298 -33.59 47.33 29.52
C THR A 298 -33.08 47.25 28.09
N VAL A 299 -33.73 46.41 27.26
CA VAL A 299 -33.47 46.22 25.84
C VAL A 299 -34.80 46.19 25.09
N THR A 300 -34.82 46.72 23.88
CA THR A 300 -35.98 46.72 22.97
C THR A 300 -36.47 45.30 22.66
N GLN A 301 -37.78 45.10 22.70
CA GLN A 301 -38.41 43.80 22.42
C GLN A 301 -38.15 43.36 20.97
N GLY A 302 -37.69 42.13 20.79
CA GLY A 302 -37.40 41.53 19.48
C GLY A 302 -35.91 41.47 19.14
N THR A 303 -35.04 42.13 19.92
CA THR A 303 -33.59 42.03 19.79
C THR A 303 -33.08 40.58 19.91
N ALA A 304 -33.72 39.76 20.75
CA ALA A 304 -33.38 38.35 20.89
C ALA A 304 -33.72 37.49 19.64
N ASP A 305 -34.62 37.94 18.78
CA ASP A 305 -35.04 37.19 17.59
C ASP A 305 -33.95 37.20 16.52
N TYR A 306 -33.14 38.26 16.43
CA TYR A 306 -31.96 38.34 15.55
C TYR A 306 -30.97 37.21 15.84
N PHE A 307 -30.67 36.96 17.12
CA PHE A 307 -29.83 35.83 17.52
C PHE A 307 -30.50 34.48 17.23
N GLY A 308 -31.83 34.40 17.38
CA GLY A 308 -32.61 33.22 17.04
C GLY A 308 -32.48 32.81 15.57
N LEU A 309 -32.55 33.77 14.66
CA LEU A 309 -32.37 33.53 13.22
C LEU A 309 -30.96 32.98 12.92
N ASN A 310 -29.92 33.57 13.48
CA ASN A 310 -28.54 33.11 13.30
C ASN A 310 -28.31 31.71 13.89
N ILE A 311 -28.86 31.44 15.08
CA ILE A 311 -28.82 30.10 15.67
C ILE A 311 -29.47 29.07 14.73
N GLY A 312 -30.61 29.41 14.11
CA GLY A 312 -31.29 28.55 13.14
C GLY A 312 -30.43 28.22 11.92
N ILE A 313 -29.70 29.21 11.38
CA ILE A 313 -28.75 29.00 10.27
C ILE A 313 -27.62 28.05 10.70
N LEU A 314 -27.00 28.29 11.85
CA LEU A 314 -25.89 27.47 12.34
C LEU A 314 -26.30 26.03 12.69
N GLU A 315 -27.51 25.81 13.23
CA GLU A 315 -28.02 24.46 13.49
C GLU A 315 -28.27 23.68 12.19
N ARG A 316 -28.73 24.35 11.13
CA ARG A 316 -28.83 23.73 9.80
C ARG A 316 -27.44 23.35 9.28
N ASP A 317 -26.47 24.24 9.38
CA ASP A 317 -25.11 23.99 8.90
C ASP A 317 -24.46 22.84 9.69
N LYS A 318 -24.70 22.76 11.00
CA LYS A 318 -24.29 21.63 11.85
C LYS A 318 -24.86 20.30 11.34
N ILE A 319 -26.16 20.22 11.01
CA ILE A 319 -26.78 19.01 10.46
C ILE A 319 -26.11 18.62 9.13
N ASN A 320 -25.82 19.59 8.28
CA ASN A 320 -25.14 19.37 7.00
C ASN A 320 -23.71 18.83 7.22
N PHE A 321 -22.95 19.39 8.16
CA PHE A 321 -21.62 18.89 8.53
C PHE A 321 -21.67 17.46 9.08
N GLU A 322 -22.64 17.15 9.95
CA GLU A 322 -22.82 15.79 10.48
C GLU A 322 -23.14 14.77 9.38
N ALA A 323 -23.92 15.16 8.37
CA ALA A 323 -24.19 14.32 7.19
C ALA A 323 -22.94 14.15 6.30
N LEU A 324 -22.20 15.23 6.04
CA LEU A 324 -20.98 15.21 5.24
C LEU A 324 -19.91 14.30 5.86
N ILE A 325 -19.70 14.43 7.18
CA ILE A 325 -18.73 13.60 7.92
C ILE A 325 -19.09 12.12 7.80
N LYS A 326 -20.38 11.75 7.87
CA LYS A 326 -20.82 10.35 7.66
C LYS A 326 -20.46 9.83 6.26
N ILE A 327 -20.63 10.64 5.23
CA ILE A 327 -20.25 10.27 3.85
C ILE A 327 -18.74 10.07 3.74
N GLN A 328 -17.95 10.97 4.34
CA GLN A 328 -16.49 10.85 4.33
C GLN A 328 -16.02 9.62 5.10
N TYR A 329 -16.65 9.26 6.21
CA TYR A 329 -16.38 8.00 6.92
C TYR A 329 -16.63 6.78 6.03
N ALA A 330 -17.70 6.78 5.24
CA ALA A 330 -17.98 5.69 4.31
C ALA A 330 -16.92 5.58 3.22
N GLN A 331 -16.47 6.71 2.66
CA GLN A 331 -15.38 6.76 1.67
C GLN A 331 -14.04 6.29 2.25
N LEU A 332 -13.70 6.74 3.47
CA LEU A 332 -12.49 6.31 4.18
C LEU A 332 -12.52 4.81 4.50
N ALA A 333 -13.68 4.30 4.91
CA ALA A 333 -13.89 2.89 5.17
C ALA A 333 -13.69 2.06 3.90
N GLU A 334 -14.30 2.44 2.78
CA GLU A 334 -14.13 1.78 1.48
C GLU A 334 -12.65 1.76 1.06
N ALA A 335 -11.99 2.93 1.07
CA ALA A 335 -10.59 3.06 0.67
C ALA A 335 -9.64 2.23 1.57
N SER A 336 -10.04 1.97 2.82
CA SER A 336 -9.31 1.13 3.79
C SER A 336 -9.79 -0.33 3.80
N ALA A 337 -10.58 -0.76 2.80
CA ALA A 337 -11.18 -2.09 2.72
C ALA A 337 -11.93 -2.51 4.00
N LEU A 338 -12.78 -1.60 4.50
CA LEU A 338 -13.71 -1.80 5.60
C LEU A 338 -15.14 -1.63 5.09
N SER A 339 -16.11 -2.11 5.87
CA SER A 339 -17.53 -1.90 5.57
C SER A 339 -17.86 -0.40 5.54
N PRO A 340 -18.42 0.15 4.45
CA PRO A 340 -18.75 1.58 4.37
C PRO A 340 -19.76 2.05 5.42
N ILE A 341 -20.57 1.14 5.96
CA ILE A 341 -21.68 1.48 6.87
C ILE A 341 -21.23 1.53 8.34
N ASN A 342 -20.39 0.58 8.76
CA ASN A 342 -20.05 0.34 10.18
C ASN A 342 -18.58 -0.04 10.40
N GLY A 343 -17.73 0.17 9.40
CA GLY A 343 -16.31 -0.18 9.46
C GLY A 343 -15.49 0.71 10.40
N ILE A 344 -15.94 1.96 10.63
CA ILE A 344 -15.22 2.96 11.42
C ILE A 344 -16.20 3.62 12.39
N ALA A 345 -15.96 3.49 13.70
CA ALA A 345 -16.75 4.21 14.71
C ALA A 345 -16.24 5.63 14.97
N GLY A 346 -14.93 5.86 14.75
CA GLY A 346 -14.30 7.15 14.96
C GLY A 346 -12.81 7.10 14.62
N LEU A 347 -12.19 8.27 14.60
CA LEU A 347 -10.75 8.43 14.36
C LEU A 347 -10.04 8.89 15.64
N ILE A 348 -8.79 8.46 15.81
CA ILE A 348 -7.94 8.96 16.90
C ILE A 348 -7.49 10.39 16.56
N ALA A 349 -7.78 11.35 17.44
CA ALA A 349 -7.35 12.72 17.23
C ALA A 349 -5.81 12.82 17.15
N ILE A 350 -5.30 13.58 16.18
CA ILE A 350 -3.87 13.91 16.06
C ILE A 350 -3.65 15.32 16.59
N SER A 351 -2.58 15.51 17.36
CA SER A 351 -2.17 16.85 17.78
C SER A 351 -1.73 17.66 16.58
N VAL A 352 -2.42 18.77 16.34
CA VAL A 352 -2.04 19.74 15.32
C VAL A 352 -0.80 20.49 15.79
N PRO A 353 0.30 20.54 15.02
CA PRO A 353 1.48 21.29 15.40
C PRO A 353 1.23 22.80 15.26
N ASP A 354 1.96 23.59 16.05
CA ASP A 354 2.05 25.04 15.86
C ASP A 354 2.89 25.33 14.60
N LEU A 355 2.30 26.08 13.66
CA LEU A 355 2.89 26.38 12.36
C LEU A 355 3.65 27.71 12.33
N SER A 356 3.61 28.50 13.41
CA SER A 356 4.12 29.87 13.44
C SER A 356 5.63 29.99 13.21
N GLY A 357 6.39 28.91 13.48
CA GLY A 357 7.85 28.87 13.32
C GLY A 357 8.34 27.97 12.19
N MET A 358 7.47 27.56 11.27
CA MET A 358 7.85 26.69 10.16
C MET A 358 8.30 27.49 8.94
N ASP A 359 9.40 27.05 8.33
CA ASP A 359 9.92 27.65 7.11
C ASP A 359 9.11 27.23 5.88
N ALA A 360 9.01 28.17 4.92
CA ALA A 360 8.45 27.90 3.61
C ALA A 360 9.31 26.90 2.84
N LEU A 361 8.65 26.06 2.03
CA LEU A 361 9.28 25.08 1.18
C LEU A 361 9.57 25.68 -0.20
N ASP A 362 10.81 25.56 -0.68
CA ASP A 362 11.18 25.92 -2.06
C ASP A 362 11.13 24.67 -2.96
N PRO A 363 10.24 24.62 -3.97
CA PRO A 363 10.15 23.47 -4.88
C PRO A 363 11.45 23.18 -5.63
N SER A 364 12.29 24.20 -5.88
CA SER A 364 13.55 24.04 -6.61
C SER A 364 14.55 23.13 -5.89
N THR A 365 14.39 22.97 -4.58
CA THR A 365 15.33 22.24 -3.72
C THR A 365 15.11 20.73 -3.76
N PHE A 366 13.88 20.24 -3.95
CA PHE A 366 13.56 18.83 -3.77
C PHE A 366 12.98 18.12 -5.00
N PHE A 367 12.59 18.82 -6.06
CA PHE A 367 11.95 18.16 -7.22
C PHE A 367 12.89 17.14 -7.92
N LYS A 368 14.21 17.39 -7.93
CA LYS A 368 15.20 16.45 -8.47
C LYS A 368 15.27 15.17 -7.64
N GLU A 369 15.29 15.30 -6.32
CA GLU A 369 15.23 14.17 -5.41
C GLU A 369 13.92 13.39 -5.60
N ALA A 370 12.78 14.08 -5.79
CA ALA A 370 11.50 13.44 -6.08
C ALA A 370 11.53 12.66 -7.41
N GLN A 371 12.18 13.17 -8.46
CA GLN A 371 12.40 12.45 -9.72
C GLN A 371 13.27 11.20 -9.51
N ASP A 372 14.34 11.29 -8.73
CA ASP A 372 15.22 10.15 -8.44
C ASP A 372 14.53 9.05 -7.63
N TYR A 373 13.65 9.44 -6.71
CA TYR A 373 12.89 8.50 -5.89
C TYR A 373 11.69 7.88 -6.61
N SER A 374 11.09 8.57 -7.58
CA SER A 374 9.87 8.15 -8.30
C SER A 374 9.90 6.70 -8.80
N TYR A 375 8.89 5.94 -8.39
CA TYR A 375 8.65 4.58 -8.88
C TYR A 375 8.05 4.57 -10.29
N GLU A 376 7.36 5.63 -10.67
CA GLU A 376 6.78 5.85 -12.00
C GLU A 376 7.88 5.92 -13.06
N LEU A 377 8.92 6.74 -12.80
CA LEU A 377 10.07 6.85 -13.68
C LEU A 377 10.89 5.56 -13.74
N LYS A 378 11.04 4.85 -12.61
CA LYS A 378 11.69 3.53 -12.57
C LYS A 378 10.93 2.51 -13.42
N SER A 379 9.60 2.48 -13.32
CA SER A 379 8.74 1.59 -14.10
C SER A 379 8.88 1.84 -15.59
N LEU A 380 8.80 3.11 -16.03
CA LEU A 380 9.02 3.49 -17.43
C LEU A 380 10.45 3.14 -17.91
N GLY A 381 11.45 3.27 -17.04
CA GLY A 381 12.82 2.86 -17.32
C GLY A 381 12.93 1.35 -17.59
N PHE A 382 12.25 0.52 -16.79
CA PHE A 382 12.16 -0.93 -17.01
C PHE A 382 11.38 -1.28 -18.28
N LEU A 383 10.27 -0.58 -18.58
CA LEU A 383 9.55 -0.75 -19.84
C LEU A 383 10.43 -0.42 -21.06
N LEU A 384 11.26 0.63 -20.98
CA LEU A 384 12.20 0.97 -22.04
C LEU A 384 13.28 -0.11 -22.23
N LYS A 385 13.80 -0.68 -21.15
CA LYS A 385 14.75 -1.81 -21.20
C LYS A 385 14.10 -3.06 -21.79
N ALA A 386 12.87 -3.37 -21.40
CA ALA A 386 12.09 -4.45 -21.98
C ALA A 386 11.91 -4.25 -23.49
N ALA A 387 11.50 -3.05 -23.93
CA ALA A 387 11.32 -2.72 -25.35
C ALA A 387 12.62 -2.83 -26.17
N LYS A 388 13.76 -2.40 -25.62
CA LYS A 388 15.09 -2.58 -26.23
C LYS A 388 15.47 -4.05 -26.35
N THR A 389 15.12 -4.86 -25.36
CA THR A 389 15.39 -6.30 -25.35
C THR A 389 14.50 -7.04 -26.34
N SER A 390 13.20 -6.70 -26.41
CA SER A 390 12.28 -7.20 -27.43
C SER A 390 12.68 -6.78 -28.84
N GLN A 391 13.33 -5.64 -29.04
CA GLN A 391 13.91 -5.30 -30.35
C GLN A 391 15.00 -6.29 -30.77
N LYS A 392 15.86 -6.71 -29.83
CA LYS A 392 16.88 -7.73 -30.10
C LYS A 392 16.21 -9.08 -30.39
N GLU A 393 15.16 -9.44 -29.67
CA GLU A 393 14.32 -10.61 -30.00
C GLU A 393 13.87 -10.57 -31.46
N ILE A 394 13.25 -9.46 -31.91
CA ILE A 394 12.80 -9.27 -33.31
C ILE A 394 13.96 -9.43 -34.30
N TYR A 395 15.14 -8.86 -33.99
CA TYR A 395 16.32 -8.97 -34.84
C TYR A 395 16.78 -10.43 -35.02
N PHE A 396 16.83 -11.19 -33.93
CA PHE A 396 17.25 -12.59 -33.97
C PHE A 396 16.14 -13.57 -34.37
N ASN A 397 14.90 -13.11 -34.46
CA ASN A 397 13.76 -13.92 -34.88
C ASN A 397 13.88 -14.39 -36.34
N PHE A 398 14.74 -13.75 -37.15
CA PHE A 398 15.08 -14.24 -38.50
C PHE A 398 15.64 -15.68 -38.48
N PHE A 399 16.32 -16.08 -37.41
CA PHE A 399 16.90 -17.42 -37.28
C PHE A 399 15.89 -18.46 -36.81
N ASP A 400 14.70 -18.07 -36.37
CA ASP A 400 13.66 -19.00 -35.91
C ASP A 400 12.82 -19.47 -37.11
N LEU A 401 13.09 -20.71 -37.54
CA LEU A 401 12.39 -21.35 -38.66
C LEU A 401 10.95 -21.79 -38.31
N GLU A 402 10.59 -21.81 -37.03
CA GLU A 402 9.24 -22.18 -36.55
C GLU A 402 8.36 -20.96 -36.24
N GLY A 403 8.90 -19.74 -36.30
CA GLY A 403 8.16 -18.52 -36.03
C GLY A 403 7.00 -18.29 -37.02
N ASN A 404 5.86 -17.78 -36.52
CA ASN A 404 4.68 -17.40 -37.33
C ASN A 404 4.97 -16.39 -38.46
N ASN A 405 6.14 -15.74 -38.43
CA ASN A 405 6.60 -14.81 -39.45
C ASN A 405 7.72 -15.52 -40.24
N GLY A 406 7.35 -16.32 -41.23
CA GLY A 406 8.31 -17.07 -42.05
C GLY A 406 9.48 -16.21 -42.57
N ILE A 407 10.67 -16.80 -42.63
CA ILE A 407 11.93 -16.29 -43.20
C ILE A 407 11.97 -14.76 -43.38
N GLY A 408 12.04 -14.00 -42.30
CA GLY A 408 12.47 -12.59 -42.30
C GLY A 408 11.61 -11.53 -43.00
N PHE A 409 10.48 -11.90 -43.63
CA PHE A 409 9.65 -10.93 -44.32
C PHE A 409 8.97 -10.01 -43.29
N GLY A 410 9.28 -8.71 -43.35
CA GLY A 410 8.73 -7.70 -42.44
C GLY A 410 9.57 -7.40 -41.19
N THR A 411 10.71 -8.08 -40.98
CA THR A 411 11.60 -7.81 -39.82
C THR A 411 12.04 -6.36 -39.77
N HIS A 412 12.36 -5.73 -40.91
CA HIS A 412 12.71 -4.31 -40.96
C HIS A 412 11.57 -3.42 -40.42
N SER A 413 10.33 -3.66 -40.87
CA SER A 413 9.16 -2.92 -40.40
C SER A 413 8.92 -3.14 -38.91
N GLN A 414 9.07 -4.38 -38.41
CA GLN A 414 8.95 -4.69 -36.98
C GLN A 414 10.03 -3.98 -36.14
N ILE A 415 11.27 -3.89 -36.64
CA ILE A 415 12.34 -3.13 -35.99
C ILE A 415 11.99 -1.64 -35.94
N LEU A 416 11.46 -1.06 -37.02
CA LEU A 416 11.03 0.35 -37.05
C LEU A 416 9.87 0.60 -36.07
N VAL A 417 8.87 -0.29 -36.01
CA VAL A 417 7.79 -0.22 -35.03
C VAL A 417 8.34 -0.28 -33.60
N SER A 418 9.28 -1.20 -33.34
CA SER A 418 9.92 -1.31 -32.03
C SER A 418 10.73 -0.06 -31.66
N LYS A 419 11.45 0.56 -32.60
CA LYS A 419 12.12 1.87 -32.37
C LYS A 419 11.11 2.96 -32.02
N SER A 420 10.01 3.04 -32.76
CA SER A 420 8.93 3.99 -32.48
C SER A 420 8.35 3.80 -31.08
N GLN A 421 8.12 2.55 -30.64
CA GLN A 421 7.68 2.23 -29.28
C GLN A 421 8.69 2.67 -28.21
N GLN A 422 9.99 2.49 -28.45
CA GLN A 422 11.03 2.98 -27.55
C GLN A 422 11.04 4.51 -27.44
N GLU A 423 10.88 5.21 -28.57
CA GLU A 423 10.77 6.67 -28.59
C GLU A 423 9.51 7.17 -27.87
N GLU A 424 8.38 6.48 -28.02
CA GLU A 424 7.15 6.77 -27.27
C GLU A 424 7.37 6.66 -25.76
N ILE A 425 7.98 5.57 -25.28
CA ILE A 425 8.30 5.38 -23.86
C ILE A 425 9.27 6.48 -23.38
N SER A 426 10.28 6.83 -24.18
CA SER A 426 11.20 7.92 -23.85
C SER A 426 10.49 9.26 -23.67
N LYS A 427 9.54 9.58 -24.55
CA LYS A 427 8.72 10.81 -24.43
C LYS A 427 7.85 10.77 -23.17
N LYS A 428 7.29 9.60 -22.82
CA LYS A 428 6.54 9.43 -21.56
C LYS A 428 7.41 9.61 -20.32
N ILE A 429 8.69 9.22 -20.37
CA ILE A 429 9.65 9.50 -19.28
C ILE A 429 9.84 11.01 -19.11
N ASP A 430 10.05 11.75 -20.21
CA ASP A 430 10.25 13.20 -20.15
C ASP A 430 8.97 13.93 -19.68
N GLU A 431 7.81 13.49 -20.15
CA GLU A 431 6.50 13.95 -19.66
C GLU A 431 6.35 13.70 -18.15
N THR A 432 6.66 12.49 -17.69
CA THR A 432 6.54 12.13 -16.27
C THR A 432 7.49 12.94 -15.38
N LYS A 433 8.71 13.25 -15.85
CA LYS A 433 9.62 14.16 -15.13
C LYS A 433 9.02 15.56 -14.96
N SER A 434 8.43 16.10 -16.02
CA SER A 434 7.74 17.39 -16.00
C SER A 434 6.52 17.37 -15.07
N LEU A 435 5.75 16.27 -15.06
CA LEU A 435 4.64 16.09 -14.14
C LEU A 435 5.09 16.04 -12.67
N ILE A 436 6.21 15.38 -12.35
CA ILE A 436 6.77 15.34 -11.00
C ILE A 436 7.25 16.73 -10.56
N GLU A 437 7.84 17.51 -11.47
CA GLU A 437 8.23 18.90 -11.21
C GLU A 437 7.00 19.78 -10.91
N LEU A 438 5.95 19.66 -11.73
CA LEU A 438 4.66 20.32 -11.49
C LEU A 438 4.05 19.92 -10.14
N GLN A 439 4.01 18.62 -9.84
CA GLN A 439 3.49 18.12 -8.56
C GLN A 439 4.31 18.63 -7.38
N SER A 440 5.63 18.69 -7.49
CA SER A 440 6.51 19.25 -6.47
C SER A 440 6.20 20.74 -6.23
N SER A 441 6.02 21.51 -7.30
CA SER A 441 5.59 22.91 -7.22
C SER A 441 4.22 23.07 -6.56
N MET A 442 3.25 22.22 -6.92
CA MET A 442 1.91 22.26 -6.33
C MET A 442 1.95 21.93 -4.82
N VAL A 443 2.68 20.90 -4.42
CA VAL A 443 2.82 20.50 -3.02
C VAL A 443 3.51 21.59 -2.20
N ALA A 444 4.57 22.21 -2.73
CA ALA A 444 5.24 23.33 -2.07
C ALA A 444 4.30 24.54 -1.92
N ASN A 445 3.53 24.86 -2.97
CA ASN A 445 2.56 25.95 -2.91
C ASN A 445 1.43 25.68 -1.91
N GLU A 446 0.86 24.47 -1.91
CA GLU A 446 -0.15 24.07 -0.91
C GLU A 446 0.39 24.14 0.52
N TYR A 447 1.64 23.70 0.72
CA TYR A 447 2.33 23.76 2.00
C TYR A 447 2.51 25.21 2.48
N ASN A 448 3.05 26.08 1.62
CA ASN A 448 3.30 27.49 1.94
C ASN A 448 1.98 28.26 2.14
N GLN A 449 0.99 28.04 1.28
CA GLN A 449 -0.33 28.64 1.42
C GLN A 449 -0.99 28.25 2.75
N ALA A 450 -0.84 27.00 3.19
CA ALA A 450 -1.35 26.55 4.48
C ALA A 450 -0.65 27.25 5.65
N LEU A 451 0.67 27.51 5.57
CA LEU A 451 1.41 28.29 6.57
C LEU A 451 0.90 29.74 6.63
N ASP A 452 0.84 30.42 5.48
CA ASP A 452 0.40 31.82 5.39
C ASP A 452 -1.05 31.99 5.88
N SER A 453 -1.92 31.07 5.48
CA SER A 453 -3.34 31.08 5.88
C SER A 453 -3.49 30.85 7.37
N TYR A 454 -2.67 29.99 7.97
CA TYR A 454 -2.67 29.76 9.41
C TYR A 454 -2.28 31.03 10.18
N GLN A 455 -1.19 31.69 9.79
CA GLN A 455 -0.71 32.92 10.43
C GLN A 455 -1.74 34.06 10.30
N LEU A 456 -2.34 34.21 9.10
CA LEU A 456 -3.38 35.21 8.87
C LEU A 456 -4.63 34.93 9.70
N ALA A 457 -5.08 33.67 9.75
CA ALA A 457 -6.24 33.26 10.55
C ALA A 457 -6.00 33.51 12.04
N GLU A 458 -4.81 33.19 12.55
CA GLU A 458 -4.47 33.43 13.95
C GLU A 458 -4.48 34.93 14.29
N SER A 459 -3.82 35.77 13.47
CA SER A 459 -3.77 37.22 13.66
C SER A 459 -5.17 37.85 13.61
N ASN A 460 -6.00 37.44 12.64
CA ASN A 460 -7.36 37.94 12.47
C ASN A 460 -8.31 37.46 13.58
N LYS A 461 -8.16 36.20 14.03
CA LYS A 461 -8.87 35.66 15.20
C LYS A 461 -8.55 36.50 16.44
N ASN A 462 -7.27 36.77 16.70
CA ASN A 462 -6.84 37.56 17.86
C ASN A 462 -7.37 38.99 17.82
N THR A 463 -7.34 39.63 16.65
CA THR A 463 -7.91 40.98 16.45
C THR A 463 -9.42 40.98 16.67
N SER A 464 -10.12 39.98 16.13
CA SER A 464 -11.58 39.86 16.25
C SER A 464 -12.01 39.59 17.69
N LEU A 465 -11.28 38.74 18.42
CA LEU A 465 -11.51 38.50 19.85
C LEU A 465 -11.34 39.78 20.68
N LYS A 466 -10.35 40.63 20.39
CA LYS A 466 -10.20 41.93 21.07
C LYS A 466 -11.39 42.84 20.82
N ARG A 467 -11.85 42.98 19.57
CA ARG A 467 -13.03 43.78 19.22
C ARG A 467 -14.29 43.23 19.86
N PHE A 468 -14.46 41.91 19.83
CA PHE A 468 -15.58 41.23 20.45
C PHE A 468 -15.65 41.46 21.96
N ASN A 469 -14.53 41.30 22.67
CA ASN A 469 -14.47 41.54 24.11
C ASN A 469 -14.81 43.00 24.47
N TRP A 470 -14.43 43.96 23.61
CA TRP A 470 -14.82 45.35 23.76
C TRP A 470 -16.33 45.56 23.58
N LEU A 471 -16.95 44.94 22.57
CA LEU A 471 -18.41 45.01 22.36
C LEU A 471 -19.19 44.37 23.52
N ILE A 472 -18.73 43.22 24.02
CA ILE A 472 -19.33 42.59 25.21
C ILE A 472 -19.20 43.49 26.44
N SER A 473 -18.05 44.14 26.62
CA SER A 473 -17.87 45.08 27.73
C SER A 473 -18.86 46.25 27.65
N ARG A 474 -19.15 46.76 26.45
CA ARG A 474 -20.19 47.78 26.23
C ARG A 474 -21.58 47.23 26.54
N LEU A 475 -21.91 46.04 26.05
CA LEU A 475 -23.18 45.35 26.32
C LEU A 475 -23.44 45.22 27.83
N LEU A 476 -22.42 44.81 28.60
CA LEU A 476 -22.53 44.64 30.05
C LEU A 476 -22.63 45.96 30.82
N GLN A 477 -22.18 47.08 30.24
CA GLN A 477 -22.23 48.41 30.88
C GLN A 477 -23.55 49.15 30.64
N GLY A 478 -24.44 48.63 29.79
CA GLY A 478 -25.74 49.27 29.53
C GLY A 478 -25.66 50.58 28.74
N ASP A 479 -24.65 50.73 27.88
CA ASP A 479 -24.54 51.85 26.93
C ASP A 479 -25.82 52.01 26.09
N GLY A 480 -26.38 53.23 26.00
CA GLY A 480 -27.68 53.48 25.35
C GLY A 480 -27.74 53.13 23.86
N ALA A 481 -26.60 52.85 23.22
CA ALA A 481 -26.51 52.41 21.83
C ALA A 481 -26.61 50.88 21.62
N ILE A 482 -26.72 50.10 22.70
CA ILE A 482 -26.80 48.62 22.66
C ILE A 482 -28.03 48.12 21.89
N ASP A 483 -29.13 48.89 21.94
CA ASP A 483 -30.40 48.52 21.31
C ASP A 483 -30.45 48.86 19.82
N SER A 484 -29.39 49.46 19.28
CA SER A 484 -29.35 49.78 17.87
C SER A 484 -29.15 48.50 17.04
N GLU A 485 -29.90 48.40 15.95
CA GLU A 485 -29.72 47.34 14.95
C GLU A 485 -28.25 47.28 14.47
N GLU A 486 -27.57 48.42 14.41
CA GLU A 486 -26.15 48.52 14.09
C GLU A 486 -25.26 47.76 15.08
N PHE A 487 -25.47 47.94 16.40
CA PHE A 487 -24.70 47.23 17.42
C PHE A 487 -24.91 45.72 17.37
N VAL A 488 -26.16 45.27 17.21
CA VAL A 488 -26.51 43.84 17.12
C VAL A 488 -25.87 43.22 15.86
N ASN A 489 -25.92 43.94 14.74
CA ASN A 489 -25.29 43.52 13.50
C ASN A 489 -23.76 43.46 13.64
N GLU A 490 -23.13 44.45 14.27
CA GLU A 490 -21.68 44.44 14.50
C GLU A 490 -21.26 43.27 15.40
N LEU A 491 -22.00 43.02 16.49
CA LEU A 491 -21.74 41.92 17.40
C LEU A 491 -21.86 40.56 16.71
N THR A 492 -22.90 40.40 15.88
CA THR A 492 -23.12 39.19 15.09
C THR A 492 -22.02 39.00 14.04
N ASP A 493 -21.64 40.06 13.32
CA ASP A 493 -20.60 40.02 12.29
C ASP A 493 -19.24 39.63 12.89
N ILE A 494 -18.83 40.25 14.01
CA ILE A 494 -17.56 39.90 14.64
C ILE A 494 -17.56 38.46 15.18
N GLN A 495 -18.71 37.97 15.65
CA GLN A 495 -18.87 36.59 16.09
C GLN A 495 -18.68 35.61 14.94
N ASN A 496 -19.37 35.84 13.82
CA ASN A 496 -19.23 35.04 12.61
C ASN A 496 -17.78 35.06 12.09
N LYS A 497 -17.11 36.21 12.15
CA LYS A 497 -15.68 36.34 11.82
C LYS A 497 -14.79 35.50 12.76
N ILE A 498 -15.03 35.53 14.07
CA ILE A 498 -14.27 34.68 15.01
C ILE A 498 -14.43 33.21 14.67
N ILE A 499 -15.65 32.73 14.39
CA ILE A 499 -15.88 31.34 13.96
C ILE A 499 -15.11 31.06 12.67
N GLY A 500 -15.23 31.94 11.68
CA GLY A 500 -14.55 31.83 10.39
C GLY A 500 -13.06 31.67 10.57
N PHE A 501 -12.39 32.61 11.24
CA PHE A 501 -10.94 32.55 11.47
C PHE A 501 -10.53 31.34 12.33
N THR A 502 -11.38 30.93 13.26
CA THR A 502 -11.14 29.72 14.05
C THR A 502 -11.28 28.47 13.17
N ALA A 503 -12.22 28.41 12.24
CA ALA A 503 -12.34 27.32 11.28
C ALA A 503 -11.17 27.33 10.26
N ASP A 504 -10.75 28.51 9.81
CA ASP A 504 -9.62 28.70 8.88
C ASP A 504 -8.29 28.26 9.50
N GLU A 505 -8.06 28.57 10.78
CA GLU A 505 -6.89 28.09 11.52
C GLU A 505 -6.84 26.56 11.56
N ALA A 506 -7.94 25.91 11.95
CA ALA A 506 -8.03 24.45 11.99
C ALA A 506 -7.87 23.83 10.59
N THR A 507 -8.48 24.45 9.58
CA THR A 507 -8.41 24.03 8.18
C THR A 507 -6.99 24.13 7.64
N SER A 508 -6.33 25.26 7.84
CA SER A 508 -4.96 25.51 7.39
C SER A 508 -4.00 24.50 8.00
N ALA A 509 -4.17 24.17 9.28
CA ALA A 509 -3.28 23.24 9.93
C ALA A 509 -3.46 21.78 9.46
N GLN A 510 -4.69 21.37 9.13
CA GLN A 510 -4.94 20.06 8.51
C GLN A 510 -4.49 20.03 7.04
N MET A 511 -4.65 21.14 6.30
CA MET A 511 -4.11 21.28 4.93
C MET A 511 -2.59 21.17 4.92
N TRP A 512 -1.91 21.73 5.91
CA TRP A 512 -0.47 21.56 6.08
C TRP A 512 -0.08 20.09 6.29
N LEU A 513 -0.82 19.35 7.12
CA LEU A 513 -0.61 17.90 7.30
C LEU A 513 -0.81 17.11 6.00
N MET A 514 -1.83 17.46 5.22
CA MET A 514 -2.07 16.87 3.90
C MET A 514 -0.93 17.16 2.91
N ALA A 515 -0.49 18.42 2.83
CA ALA A 515 0.63 18.81 1.98
C ALA A 515 1.93 18.09 2.39
N LYS A 516 2.17 17.96 3.70
CA LYS A 516 3.29 17.19 4.24
C LYS A 516 3.20 15.70 3.89
N SER A 517 2.02 15.10 3.93
CA SER A 517 1.82 13.72 3.48
C SER A 517 2.13 13.55 1.98
N LYS A 518 1.64 14.47 1.12
CA LYS A 518 1.98 14.49 -0.31
C LYS A 518 3.49 14.64 -0.55
N LEU A 519 4.15 15.52 0.21
CA LEU A 519 5.61 15.68 0.17
C LEU A 519 6.32 14.38 0.56
N ASN A 520 5.89 13.73 1.65
CA ASN A 520 6.44 12.45 2.07
C ASN A 520 6.24 11.35 1.02
N ARG A 521 5.10 11.36 0.30
CA ARG A 521 4.84 10.43 -0.81
C ARG A 521 5.76 10.65 -2.00
N LEU A 522 6.03 11.90 -2.37
CA LEU A 522 6.98 12.24 -3.45
C LEU A 522 8.42 11.85 -3.06
N MET A 523 8.78 12.06 -1.79
CA MET A 523 10.13 11.84 -1.28
C MET A 523 10.36 10.43 -0.70
N LEU A 524 9.35 9.54 -0.75
CA LEU A 524 9.35 8.20 -0.14
C LEU A 524 9.76 8.18 1.34
N LYS A 525 9.33 9.19 2.12
CA LYS A 525 9.62 9.33 3.55
C LYS A 525 8.48 8.78 4.42
N GLY A 526 8.79 8.42 5.66
CA GLY A 526 7.80 7.91 6.62
C GLY A 526 7.14 6.62 6.14
N TYR A 527 5.80 6.61 6.06
CA TYR A 527 5.01 5.45 5.63
C TYR A 527 5.35 4.96 4.21
N TYR A 528 5.91 5.82 3.36
CA TYR A 528 6.18 5.53 1.94
C TYR A 528 7.58 4.94 1.67
N SER A 529 8.35 4.62 2.72
CA SER A 529 9.72 4.11 2.56
C SER A 529 9.81 2.65 2.08
N ASP A 530 8.77 1.86 2.27
CA ASP A 530 8.74 0.43 1.92
C ASP A 530 7.48 0.08 1.12
N LEU A 531 7.36 0.69 -0.07
CA LEU A 531 6.22 0.49 -0.98
C LEU A 531 6.30 -0.82 -1.78
N GLU A 532 7.47 -1.47 -1.86
CA GLU A 532 7.63 -2.79 -2.48
C GLU A 532 7.40 -3.95 -1.50
N ALA A 533 7.06 -3.66 -0.24
CA ALA A 533 6.79 -4.64 0.81
C ALA A 533 5.83 -5.75 0.38
N ALA A 534 6.01 -6.94 0.94
CA ALA A 534 5.14 -8.09 0.73
C ALA A 534 5.00 -8.57 -0.74
N LEU A 535 5.88 -8.13 -1.64
CA LEU A 535 6.00 -8.74 -2.96
C LEU A 535 6.98 -9.92 -2.92
N PRO A 536 6.73 -10.99 -3.70
CA PRO A 536 7.68 -12.08 -3.79
C PRO A 536 8.96 -11.57 -4.45
N ASP A 537 10.13 -11.93 -3.90
CA ASP A 537 11.40 -11.64 -4.54
C ASP A 537 11.48 -12.33 -5.92
N GLU A 538 12.24 -11.74 -6.84
CA GLU A 538 12.58 -12.42 -8.08
C GLU A 538 13.27 -13.76 -7.73
N PRO A 539 12.90 -14.88 -8.37
CA PRO A 539 13.63 -16.13 -8.18
C PRO A 539 15.08 -15.88 -8.58
N ILE A 540 15.97 -15.75 -7.59
CA ILE A 540 17.41 -15.55 -7.77
C ILE A 540 17.94 -16.77 -8.50
N VAL A 541 18.00 -16.69 -9.82
CA VAL A 541 18.86 -17.56 -10.61
C VAL A 541 20.22 -16.91 -10.48
N LYS A 542 21.10 -17.51 -9.66
CA LYS A 542 22.53 -17.14 -9.69
C LYS A 542 22.96 -17.26 -11.15
N SER A 543 23.11 -16.13 -11.85
CA SER A 543 23.79 -16.11 -13.13
C SER A 543 25.15 -16.72 -12.86
N ARG A 544 25.51 -17.75 -13.64
CA ARG A 544 26.73 -18.51 -13.38
C ARG A 544 28.01 -17.72 -13.75
N ASP A 545 27.84 -16.48 -14.20
CA ASP A 545 28.88 -15.73 -14.90
C ASP A 545 29.08 -14.37 -14.23
N GLU A 546 30.06 -14.31 -13.33
CA GLU A 546 30.91 -13.12 -13.12
C GLU A 546 32.31 -13.48 -12.59
N ASN A 547 32.70 -14.76 -12.59
CA ASN A 547 34.04 -15.22 -12.16
C ASN A 547 34.95 -15.70 -13.32
N SER A 548 34.64 -15.38 -14.57
CA SER A 548 35.49 -15.73 -15.72
C SER A 548 35.78 -14.52 -16.60
N HIS A 549 36.69 -13.65 -16.12
CA HIS A 549 37.78 -13.03 -16.88
C HIS A 549 38.35 -11.83 -16.11
N VAL A 550 39.00 -12.11 -14.98
CA VAL A 550 40.19 -11.37 -14.55
C VAL A 550 41.33 -12.39 -14.53
N GLY A 551 41.73 -12.83 -15.72
CA GLY A 551 42.95 -13.60 -15.95
C GLY A 551 43.93 -12.66 -16.62
N GLY A 552 45.03 -12.37 -15.94
CA GLY A 552 46.11 -11.56 -16.47
C GLY A 552 46.75 -12.18 -17.71
N ASN A 553 47.03 -11.31 -18.68
CA ASN A 553 48.36 -11.08 -19.23
C ASN A 553 48.39 -9.69 -19.86
#